data_AF-A0A4R0KY96-F1
#
_entry.id   AF-A0A4R0KY96-F1
#
_cell.length_a   1.000
_cell.length_b   1.000
_cell.length_c   1.000
_cell.angle_alpha   90.00
_cell.angle_beta   90.00
_cell.angle_gamma   90.00
#
_symmetry.space_group_name_H-M   'P 1'
#
loop_
_entity.id
_entity.type
_entity.pdbx_description
1 polymer ?
#
loop_
_entity_poly.entity_id
_entity_poly.type
_entity_poly.pdbx_seq_one_letter_code
_entity_poly.pdbx_strand_id
1 'polypeptide(L)'
;MDLLLNRGEILPIKGRNVTVTTADVEWLPRMRSYLIGVATTGGTATYGSMKTDLGIPHAINGLGRLLDLLSEDCRRRDEPSLASLVVSSTTGEVGLSFSGNAPSERDLVYKHWRGPRFSWEPIDSR
;
A
#
# COMPACT_ATOMS: atom_id res chain seq x y z
N MET A 1 0.11 10.49 9.86
CA MET A 1 1.32 9.93 9.23
C MET A 1 1.80 10.93 8.20
N ASP A 2 3.07 11.31 8.23
CA ASP A 2 3.65 12.20 7.22
C ASP A 2 3.99 11.43 5.95
N LEU A 3 4.07 12.12 4.80
CA LEU A 3 4.48 11.58 3.50
C LEU A 3 5.94 11.99 3.23
N LEU A 4 6.78 11.10 2.68
CA LEU A 4 8.17 11.43 2.27
C LEU A 4 8.27 12.02 0.86
N LEU A 5 7.13 12.21 0.19
CA LEU A 5 7.02 12.83 -1.12
C LEU A 5 6.59 14.29 -0.96
N ASN A 6 7.22 15.17 -1.74
CA ASN A 6 6.93 16.60 -1.68
C ASN A 6 5.92 17.01 -2.76
N ARG A 7 5.05 17.96 -2.45
CA ARG A 7 4.15 18.55 -3.45
C ARG A 7 4.96 19.17 -4.60
N GLY A 8 4.58 18.87 -5.85
CA GLY A 8 5.25 19.36 -7.05
C GLY A 8 6.50 18.56 -7.43
N GLU A 9 6.91 17.58 -6.61
CA GLU A 9 7.99 16.67 -6.94
C GLU A 9 7.63 15.83 -8.19
N ILE A 10 8.62 15.61 -9.05
CA ILE A 10 8.47 14.81 -10.26
C ILE A 10 9.26 13.52 -10.07
N LEU A 11 8.56 12.39 -10.15
CA LEU A 11 9.12 11.06 -9.89
C LEU A 11 9.12 10.23 -11.17
N PRO A 12 10.27 9.67 -11.58
CA PRO A 12 10.31 8.73 -12.69
C PRO A 12 9.79 7.36 -12.24
N ILE A 13 8.51 7.07 -12.53
CA ILE A 13 7.86 5.80 -12.18
C ILE A 13 7.47 5.06 -13.45
N LYS A 14 7.97 3.82 -13.62
CA LYS A 14 7.69 2.95 -14.79
C LYS A 14 7.94 3.65 -16.13
N GLY A 15 9.04 4.41 -16.22
CA GLY A 15 9.40 5.16 -17.43
C GLY A 15 8.53 6.38 -17.72
N ARG A 16 7.69 6.82 -16.76
CA ARG A 16 6.87 8.03 -16.88
C ARG A 16 7.19 8.99 -15.75
N ASN A 17 7.16 10.29 -16.05
CA ASN A 17 7.27 11.32 -15.02
C ASN A 17 5.91 11.55 -14.38
N VAL A 18 5.80 11.23 -13.09
CA VAL A 18 4.59 11.43 -12.29
C VAL A 18 4.82 12.61 -11.35
N THR A 19 4.00 13.66 -11.50
CA THR A 19 4.03 14.81 -10.60
C THR A 19 3.14 14.56 -9.38
N VAL A 20 3.69 14.79 -8.18
CA VAL A 20 2.95 14.76 -6.91
C VAL A 20 2.05 15.99 -6.82
N THR A 21 0.75 15.77 -6.87
CA THR A 21 -0.27 16.83 -6.81
C THR A 21 -0.71 17.09 -5.38
N THR A 22 -1.44 18.20 -5.17
CA THR A 22 -2.04 18.51 -3.86
C THR A 22 -2.96 17.40 -3.36
N ALA A 23 -3.74 16.79 -4.26
CA ALA A 23 -4.62 15.68 -3.91
C ALA A 23 -3.83 14.46 -3.45
N ASP A 24 -2.67 14.17 -4.05
CA ASP A 24 -1.84 13.02 -3.65
C ASP A 24 -1.33 13.19 -2.21
N VAL A 25 -0.88 14.40 -1.85
CA VAL A 25 -0.42 14.71 -0.49
C VAL A 25 -1.55 14.57 0.54
N GLU A 26 -2.79 14.84 0.17
CA GLU A 26 -3.95 14.64 1.05
C GLU A 26 -4.31 13.15 1.22
N TRP A 27 -4.33 12.40 0.12
CA TRP A 27 -4.87 11.03 0.11
C TRP A 27 -3.85 9.95 0.47
N LEU A 28 -2.57 10.10 0.08
CA LEU A 28 -1.54 9.09 0.31
C LEU A 28 -1.36 8.74 1.80
N PRO A 29 -1.30 9.71 2.74
CA PRO A 29 -1.24 9.40 4.18
C PRO A 29 -2.43 8.57 4.69
N ARG A 30 -3.64 8.84 4.18
CA ARG A 30 -4.87 8.13 4.56
C ARG A 30 -4.86 6.72 3.99
N MET A 31 -4.51 6.57 2.71
CA MET A 31 -4.35 5.28 2.05
C MET A 31 -3.31 4.40 2.75
N ARG A 32 -2.15 4.98 3.09
CA ARG A 32 -1.10 4.30 3.84
C ARG A 32 -1.60 3.78 5.17
N SER A 33 -2.24 4.64 5.97
CA SER A 33 -2.75 4.27 7.30
C SER A 33 -3.78 3.14 7.21
N TYR A 34 -4.70 3.22 6.25
CA TYR A 34 -5.68 2.16 5.97
C TYR A 34 -5.00 0.83 5.61
N LEU A 35 -4.03 0.86 4.68
CA LEU A 35 -3.34 -0.34 4.23
C LEU A 35 -2.45 -0.97 5.29
N ILE A 36 -1.87 -0.19 6.20
CA ILE A 36 -1.18 -0.73 7.38
C ILE A 36 -2.20 -1.48 8.26
N GLY A 37 -3.40 -0.92 8.47
CA GLY A 37 -4.48 -1.61 9.18
C GLY A 37 -4.92 -2.92 8.51
N VAL A 38 -4.93 -2.95 7.17
CA VAL A 38 -5.18 -4.19 6.42
C VAL A 38 -4.03 -5.18 6.61
N ALA A 39 -2.79 -4.72 6.52
CA ALA A 39 -1.57 -5.52 6.68
C ALA A 39 -1.50 -6.22 8.05
N THR A 40 -1.86 -5.52 9.13
CA THR A 40 -1.83 -6.07 10.49
C THR A 40 -2.80 -7.23 10.69
N THR A 41 -3.89 -7.28 9.91
CA THR A 41 -4.84 -8.41 9.92
C THR A 41 -4.42 -9.56 9.00
N GLY A 42 -3.44 -9.35 8.11
CA GLY A 42 -3.07 -10.29 7.05
C GLY A 42 -4.08 -10.32 5.89
N GLY A 43 -4.89 -9.27 5.75
CA GLY A 43 -5.92 -9.15 4.73
C GLY A 43 -5.44 -8.46 3.44
N THR A 44 -6.33 -8.42 2.45
CA THR A 44 -6.19 -7.60 1.25
C THR A 44 -7.37 -6.65 1.14
N ALA A 45 -7.19 -5.55 0.40
CA ALA A 45 -8.26 -4.60 0.11
C ALA A 45 -8.52 -4.55 -1.38
N THR A 46 -9.77 -4.38 -1.77
CA THR A 46 -10.10 -4.14 -3.18
C THR A 46 -10.06 -2.64 -3.49
N TYR A 47 -9.90 -2.28 -4.76
CA TYR A 47 -10.04 -0.88 -5.19
C TYR A 47 -11.39 -0.27 -4.77
N GLY A 48 -12.46 -1.07 -4.78
CA GLY A 48 -13.79 -0.65 -4.38
C GLY A 48 -13.91 -0.42 -2.87
N SER A 49 -13.50 -1.41 -2.06
CA SER A 49 -13.57 -1.30 -0.59
C SER A 49 -12.72 -0.14 -0.09
N MET A 50 -11.50 0.02 -0.62
CA MET A 50 -10.64 1.14 -0.24
C MET A 50 -11.27 2.50 -0.59
N LYS A 51 -11.88 2.65 -1.77
CA LYS A 51 -12.56 3.89 -2.15
C LYS A 51 -13.70 4.21 -1.20
N THR A 52 -14.51 3.21 -0.87
CA THR A 52 -15.64 3.34 0.05
C THR A 52 -15.17 3.72 1.45
N ASP A 53 -14.20 2.98 2.00
CA ASP A 53 -13.73 3.14 3.38
C ASP A 53 -13.00 4.47 3.59
N LEU A 54 -12.25 4.94 2.57
CA LEU A 54 -11.57 6.22 2.60
C LEU A 54 -12.45 7.41 2.18
N GLY A 55 -13.68 7.16 1.72
CA GLY A 55 -14.56 8.21 1.20
C GLY A 55 -14.00 8.92 -0.03
N ILE A 56 -13.20 8.22 -0.84
CA ILE A 56 -12.58 8.80 -2.04
C ILE A 56 -13.66 9.04 -3.09
N PRO A 57 -13.81 10.27 -3.62
CA PRO A 57 -14.76 10.57 -4.68
C PRO A 57 -14.56 9.61 -5.87
N HIS A 58 -15.64 9.03 -6.38
CA HIS A 58 -15.59 8.07 -7.49
C HIS A 58 -14.88 8.61 -8.74
N ALA A 59 -14.84 9.94 -8.88
CA ALA A 59 -14.18 10.67 -9.97
C ALA A 59 -12.64 10.65 -9.92
N ILE A 60 -11.99 10.11 -8.89
CA ILE A 60 -10.52 9.93 -8.91
C ILE A 60 -10.18 8.78 -9.88
N ASN A 61 -10.14 9.14 -11.16
CA ASN A 61 -9.58 8.37 -12.25
C ASN A 61 -8.06 8.41 -12.12
N GLY A 62 -7.48 7.48 -11.36
CA GLY A 62 -6.04 7.49 -11.12
C GLY A 62 -5.52 6.65 -9.96
N LEU A 63 -6.30 5.70 -9.42
CA LEU A 63 -5.84 4.88 -8.31
C LEU A 63 -4.52 4.15 -8.62
N GLY A 64 -4.30 3.68 -9.85
CA GLY A 64 -3.01 3.09 -10.24
C GLY A 64 -1.84 4.06 -10.02
N ARG A 65 -2.00 5.34 -10.37
CA ARG A 65 -1.00 6.39 -10.14
C ARG A 65 -0.78 6.65 -8.65
N LEU A 66 -1.84 6.66 -7.85
CA LEU A 66 -1.75 6.81 -6.39
C LEU A 66 -1.00 5.63 -5.75
N LEU A 67 -1.27 4.39 -6.18
CA LEU A 67 -0.57 3.20 -5.70
C LEU A 67 0.91 3.19 -6.10
N ASP A 68 1.22 3.75 -7.26
CA ASP A 68 2.60 3.94 -7.73
C ASP A 68 3.36 4.93 -6.84
N LEU A 69 2.74 6.07 -6.50
CA LEU A 69 3.30 7.02 -5.55
C LEU A 69 3.43 6.41 -4.14
N LEU A 70 2.43 5.63 -3.70
CA LEU A 70 2.51 4.93 -2.42
C LEU A 70 3.67 3.93 -2.37
N SER A 71 3.88 3.19 -3.46
CA SER A 71 5.01 2.25 -3.57
C SER A 71 6.35 2.98 -3.46
N GLU A 72 6.46 4.15 -4.09
CA GLU A 72 7.65 5.00 -4.00
C GLU A 72 7.85 5.59 -2.59
N ASP A 73 6.78 5.99 -1.89
CA ASP A 73 6.86 6.42 -0.49
C ASP A 73 7.33 5.26 0.42
N CYS A 74 6.81 4.04 0.23
CA CYS A 74 7.27 2.86 0.97
C CYS A 74 8.75 2.58 0.68
N ARG A 75 9.16 2.64 -0.59
CA ARG A 75 10.56 2.46 -1.00
C ARG A 75 11.50 3.48 -0.34
N ARG A 76 11.09 4.75 -0.23
CA ARG A 76 11.88 5.79 0.46
C ARG A 76 12.00 5.57 1.96
N ARG A 77 11.06 4.82 2.56
CA ARG A 77 11.08 4.42 3.97
C ARG A 77 11.83 3.11 4.22
N ASP A 78 12.36 2.47 3.18
CA ASP A 78 12.91 1.12 3.25
C ASP A 78 11.87 0.08 3.73
N GLU A 79 10.62 0.27 3.31
CA GLU A 79 9.48 -0.58 3.66
C GLU A 79 8.95 -1.34 2.43
N PRO A 80 8.37 -2.54 2.63
CA PRO A 80 7.74 -3.29 1.55
C PRO A 80 6.50 -2.56 1.01
N SER A 81 6.18 -2.77 -0.27
CA SER A 81 5.13 -1.97 -0.93
C SER A 81 3.74 -2.37 -0.46
N LEU A 82 3.08 -1.47 0.28
CA LEU A 82 1.69 -1.61 0.71
C LEU A 82 0.71 -1.74 -0.47
N ALA A 83 1.08 -1.29 -1.68
CA ALA A 83 0.26 -1.44 -2.87
C ALA A 83 0.05 -2.92 -3.27
N SER A 84 0.90 -3.84 -2.80
CA SER A 84 0.75 -5.29 -3.01
C SER A 84 -0.50 -5.90 -2.34
N LEU A 85 -1.11 -5.16 -1.39
CA LEU A 85 -2.36 -5.53 -0.71
C LEU A 85 -3.61 -5.11 -1.50
N VAL A 86 -3.45 -4.29 -2.54
CA VAL A 86 -4.58 -3.74 -3.29
C VAL A 86 -4.87 -4.61 -4.51
N VAL A 87 -5.95 -5.37 -4.42
CA VAL A 87 -6.29 -6.38 -5.41
C VAL A 87 -7.54 -6.00 -6.20
N SER A 88 -7.66 -6.54 -7.41
CA SER A 88 -8.90 -6.51 -8.18
C SER A 88 -9.92 -7.42 -7.52
N SER A 89 -11.16 -6.93 -7.39
CA SER A 89 -12.29 -7.75 -6.92
C SER A 89 -12.59 -8.92 -7.86
N THR A 90 -12.20 -8.84 -9.13
CA THR A 90 -12.47 -9.86 -10.14
C THR A 90 -11.41 -10.96 -10.15
N THR A 91 -10.14 -10.61 -9.98
CA THR A 91 -9.03 -11.58 -10.05
C THR A 91 -8.47 -11.99 -8.70
N GLY A 92 -8.80 -11.25 -7.63
CA GLY A 92 -8.20 -11.45 -6.31
C GLY A 92 -6.71 -11.08 -6.24
N GLU A 93 -6.15 -10.51 -7.31
CA GLU A 93 -4.74 -10.17 -7.42
C GLU A 93 -4.53 -8.70 -7.80
N VAL A 94 -3.30 -8.22 -7.59
CA VAL A 94 -2.94 -6.84 -7.94
C VAL A 94 -3.14 -6.56 -9.44
N GLY A 95 -3.34 -5.29 -9.80
CA GLY A 95 -3.43 -4.92 -11.21
C GLY A 95 -2.17 -5.30 -12.01
N LEU A 96 -2.35 -5.63 -13.29
CA LEU A 96 -1.26 -6.06 -14.21
C LEU A 96 -0.10 -5.07 -14.31
N SER A 97 -0.33 -3.80 -13.95
CA SER A 97 0.71 -2.78 -13.94
C SER A 97 1.54 -2.75 -12.66
N PHE A 98 1.29 -3.60 -11.67
CA PHE A 98 2.13 -3.68 -10.46
C PHE A 98 3.55 -4.08 -10.83
N SER A 99 4.53 -3.41 -10.24
CA SER A 99 5.95 -3.69 -10.50
C SER A 99 6.48 -4.73 -9.51
N GLY A 100 7.09 -5.80 -10.02
CA GLY A 100 7.71 -6.84 -9.20
C GLY A 100 6.79 -8.05 -8.94
N ASN A 101 7.14 -8.84 -7.93
CA ASN A 101 6.41 -10.04 -7.53
C ASN A 101 5.43 -9.70 -6.40
N ALA A 102 4.15 -9.53 -6.74
CA ALA A 102 3.14 -9.09 -5.79
C ALA A 102 2.88 -10.07 -4.63
N PRO A 103 2.80 -11.40 -4.85
CA PRO A 103 2.74 -12.36 -3.75
C PRO A 103 3.91 -12.24 -2.76
N SER A 104 5.15 -12.20 -3.25
CA SER A 104 6.32 -12.09 -2.38
C SER A 104 6.38 -10.75 -1.62
N GLU A 105 6.05 -9.64 -2.27
CA GLU A 105 5.94 -8.33 -1.62
C GLU A 105 4.88 -8.33 -0.52
N ARG A 106 3.72 -8.95 -0.80
CA ARG A 106 2.62 -9.07 0.17
C ARG A 106 3.05 -9.83 1.42
N ASP A 107 3.80 -10.92 1.25
CA ASP A 107 4.35 -11.67 2.39
C ASP A 107 5.32 -10.81 3.22
N LEU A 108 6.15 -9.99 2.57
CA LEU A 108 7.03 -9.04 3.26
C LEU A 108 6.23 -7.97 4.01
N VAL A 109 5.17 -7.44 3.41
CA VAL A 109 4.25 -6.49 4.05
C VAL A 109 3.64 -7.10 5.32
N TYR A 110 3.11 -8.32 5.24
CA TYR A 110 2.55 -8.99 6.42
C TYR A 110 3.60 -9.24 7.48
N LYS A 111 4.79 -9.71 7.11
CA LYS A 111 5.90 -9.93 8.06
C LYS A 111 6.30 -8.63 8.75
N HIS A 112 6.34 -7.52 8.02
CA HIS A 112 6.74 -6.22 8.53
C HIS A 112 5.69 -5.64 9.51
N TRP A 113 4.40 -5.66 9.15
CA TRP A 113 3.37 -4.95 9.92
C TRP A 113 2.57 -5.81 10.91
N ARG A 114 2.45 -7.12 10.68
CA ARG A 114 1.77 -8.03 11.63
C ARG A 114 2.63 -8.33 12.87
N GLY A 115 3.95 -8.12 12.77
CA GLY A 115 4.92 -8.56 13.76
C GLY A 115 5.03 -10.10 13.82
N PRO A 116 5.96 -10.65 14.63
CA PRO A 116 5.90 -12.05 14.96
C PRO A 116 4.53 -12.33 15.61
N ARG A 117 3.75 -13.26 15.03
CA ARG A 117 2.71 -13.92 15.83
C ARG A 117 3.47 -14.48 17.01
N PHE A 118 3.32 -13.87 18.19
CA PHE A 118 3.70 -14.48 19.45
C PHE A 118 2.92 -15.80 19.50
N SER A 119 3.56 -16.88 19.06
CA SER A 119 3.17 -18.21 19.44
C SER A 119 3.48 -18.25 20.92
N TRP A 120 2.45 -18.29 21.75
CA TRP A 120 2.65 -18.78 23.09
C TRP A 120 3.19 -20.22 22.89
N GLU A 121 4.46 -20.44 23.19
CA GLU A 121 4.89 -21.77 23.60
C GLU A 121 4.87 -21.72 25.13
N PRO A 122 4.19 -22.65 25.80
CA PRO A 122 4.30 -22.73 27.24
C PRO A 122 5.77 -23.04 27.55
N ILE A 123 6.40 -22.14 28.30
CA ILE A 123 7.72 -22.35 28.89
C ILE A 123 7.57 -23.58 29.79
N ASP A 124 7.95 -24.73 29.27
CA ASP A 124 7.99 -25.96 30.05
C ASP A 124 9.03 -25.74 31.14
N SER A 125 8.53 -25.66 32.37
CA SER A 125 9.34 -25.38 33.55
C SER A 125 10.14 -26.65 33.87
N ARG A 126 11.46 -26.57 33.73
CA ARG A 126 12.39 -27.54 34.28
C ARG A 126 13.47 -26.87 35.11
#